data_AF-A0A972VXP5-F1
#
_entry.id   AF-A0A972VXP5-F1
#
_cell.length_a   1.000
_cell.length_b   1.000
_cell.length_c   1.000
_cell.angle_alpha   90.00
_cell.angle_beta   90.00
_cell.angle_gamma   90.00
#
_symmetry.space_group_name_H-M   'P 1'
#
loop_
_entity.id
_entity.type
_entity.pdbx_description
1 polymer ?
#
loop_
_entity_poly.entity_id
_entity_poly.type
_entity_poly.pdbx_seq_one_letter_code
_entity_poly.pdbx_strand_id
1 'polypeptide(L)'
;HMGAKDPQGAMRHGWRATRLAIASMVILSVFIIAFSEDIARFLIDDDEVVRLTVIFIYILGVAQPLMAIEFTLGGCLRGAGDTRFPLKATMAGLIGARVGLAALFTFLGFTVVWIYAALIGDYIVKALMLVSRFKSGKWQQVFSDSEKKFDNYK
;
A
#
# COMPACT_ATOMS: atom_id res chain seq x y z
N HIS A 1 8.89 21.63 -3.00
CA HIS A 1 9.97 21.22 -3.91
C HIS A 1 9.53 21.04 -5.37
N MET A 2 8.33 20.51 -5.68
CA MET A 2 7.82 20.52 -7.07
C MET A 2 7.51 21.93 -7.58
N GLY A 3 6.91 22.79 -6.74
CA GLY A 3 6.80 24.24 -7.00
C GLY A 3 8.13 25.00 -6.94
N ALA A 4 9.26 24.31 -6.70
CA ALA A 4 10.61 24.90 -6.70
C ALA A 4 11.46 24.44 -7.89
N LYS A 5 10.85 23.80 -8.91
CA LYS A 5 11.50 23.33 -10.15
C LYS A 5 12.67 22.33 -9.94
N ASP A 6 12.63 21.52 -8.88
CA ASP A 6 13.60 20.43 -8.65
C ASP A 6 12.92 19.03 -8.63
N PRO A 7 12.70 18.41 -9.81
CA PRO A 7 12.08 17.09 -9.92
C PRO A 7 12.96 15.97 -9.35
N GLN A 8 14.29 16.11 -9.41
CA GLN A 8 15.22 15.10 -8.92
C GLN A 8 15.24 15.09 -7.39
N GLY A 9 15.24 16.26 -6.76
CA GLY A 9 15.07 16.40 -5.31
C GLY A 9 13.75 15.79 -4.84
N ALA A 10 12.63 16.08 -5.52
CA ALA A 10 11.33 15.49 -5.20
C ALA A 10 11.35 13.95 -5.22
N MET A 11 12.00 13.34 -6.22
CA MET A 11 12.16 11.88 -6.29
C MET A 11 13.01 11.33 -5.14
N ARG A 12 14.12 11.99 -4.80
CA ARG A 12 14.99 11.58 -3.69
C ARG A 12 14.26 11.66 -2.35
N HIS A 13 13.48 12.70 -2.12
CA HIS A 13 12.66 12.86 -0.92
C HIS A 13 11.56 11.78 -0.85
N GLY A 14 10.89 11.47 -1.96
CA GLY A 14 9.92 10.38 -2.02
C GLY A 14 10.52 9.04 -1.61
N TRP A 15 11.67 8.65 -2.17
CA TRP A 15 12.33 7.40 -1.79
C TRP A 15 12.82 7.37 -0.34
N ARG A 16 13.27 8.51 0.19
CA ARG A 16 13.66 8.63 1.61
C ARG A 16 12.45 8.45 2.51
N ALA A 17 11.33 9.11 2.20
CA ALA A 17 10.09 9.00 2.94
C ALA A 17 9.56 7.55 2.91
N THR A 18 9.58 6.90 1.75
CA THR A 18 9.18 5.49 1.63
C THR A 18 10.06 4.57 2.49
N ARG A 19 11.38 4.73 2.48
CA ARG A 19 12.27 3.93 3.35
C ARG A 19 11.99 4.14 4.84
N LEU A 20 11.77 5.39 5.25
CA LEU A 20 11.44 5.71 6.63
C LEU A 20 10.10 5.07 7.02
N ALA A 21 9.07 5.19 6.17
CA ALA A 21 7.77 4.59 6.41
C ALA A 21 7.83 3.05 6.49
N ILE A 22 8.61 2.41 5.61
CA ILE A 22 8.84 0.95 5.69
C ILE A 22 9.47 0.60 7.03
N ALA A 23 10.53 1.29 7.44
CA ALA A 23 11.19 1.02 8.72
C ALA A 23 10.24 1.21 9.91
N SER A 24 9.49 2.32 9.95
CA SER A 24 8.51 2.59 11.00
C SER A 24 7.40 1.54 11.04
N MET A 25 6.87 1.14 9.88
CA MET A 25 5.81 0.13 9.81
C MET A 25 6.31 -1.26 10.18
N VAL A 26 7.52 -1.64 9.81
CA VAL A 26 8.13 -2.91 10.24
C VAL A 26 8.33 -2.95 11.74
N ILE A 27 8.86 -1.87 12.33
CA ILE A 27 9.07 -1.80 13.79
C ILE A 27 7.73 -1.94 14.52
N LEU A 28 6.72 -1.18 14.10
CA LEU A 28 5.38 -1.27 14.70
C LEU A 28 4.75 -2.65 14.48
N SER A 29 4.98 -3.26 13.32
CA SER A 29 4.51 -4.59 13.00
C SER A 29 5.07 -5.64 13.96
N VAL A 30 6.39 -5.65 14.15
CA VAL A 30 7.05 -6.59 15.07
C VAL A 30 6.50 -6.43 16.49
N PHE A 31 6.26 -5.19 16.93
CA PHE A 31 5.63 -4.94 18.22
C PHE A 31 4.21 -5.52 18.29
N ILE A 32 3.34 -5.24 17.32
CA ILE A 32 1.96 -5.76 17.32
C ILE A 32 1.92 -7.30 17.23
N ILE A 33 2.80 -7.89 16.43
CA ILE A 33 2.95 -9.35 16.31
C ILE A 33 3.37 -9.97 17.65
N ALA A 34 4.29 -9.34 18.38
CA ALA A 34 4.76 -9.84 19.67
C ALA A 34 3.64 -9.90 20.73
N PHE A 35 2.67 -9.00 20.65
CA PHE A 35 1.52 -8.94 21.58
C PHE A 35 0.21 -9.39 20.93
N SER A 36 0.25 -10.14 19.82
CA SER A 36 -0.93 -10.42 19.02
C SER A 36 -2.01 -11.21 19.78
N GLU A 37 -1.60 -12.16 20.62
CA GLU A 37 -2.54 -12.96 21.43
C GLU A 37 -3.17 -12.12 22.54
N ASP A 38 -2.39 -11.34 23.28
CA ASP A 38 -2.90 -10.45 24.34
C ASP A 38 -3.90 -9.44 23.77
N ILE A 39 -3.58 -8.84 22.62
CA ILE A 39 -4.48 -7.91 21.92
C ILE A 39 -5.76 -8.62 21.50
N ALA A 40 -5.67 -9.83 20.95
CA ALA A 40 -6.83 -10.59 20.51
C ALA A 40 -7.74 -10.98 21.69
N ARG A 41 -7.17 -11.51 22.78
CA ARG A 41 -7.92 -11.91 23.99
C ARG A 41 -8.50 -10.72 24.75
N PHE A 42 -7.90 -9.54 24.64
CA PHE A 42 -8.47 -8.32 25.21
C PHE A 42 -9.77 -7.90 24.50
N LEU A 43 -9.93 -8.24 23.23
CA LEU A 43 -11.08 -7.86 22.41
C LEU A 43 -12.13 -8.96 22.28
N ILE A 44 -11.75 -10.23 22.44
CA ILE A 44 -12.53 -11.40 22.05
C ILE A 44 -12.40 -12.48 23.12
N ASP A 45 -13.54 -13.01 23.58
CA ASP A 45 -13.60 -14.09 24.57
C ASP A 45 -13.56 -15.50 23.95
N ASP A 46 -13.97 -15.65 22.68
CA ASP A 46 -14.02 -16.94 21.99
C ASP A 46 -12.63 -17.37 21.47
N ASP A 47 -12.15 -18.53 21.90
CA ASP A 47 -10.82 -19.05 21.59
C ASP A 47 -10.59 -19.31 20.07
N GLU A 48 -11.63 -19.70 19.34
CA GLU A 48 -11.53 -19.91 17.89
C GLU A 48 -11.38 -18.57 17.16
N VAL A 49 -12.15 -17.56 17.55
CA VAL A 49 -12.05 -16.22 16.97
C VAL A 49 -10.72 -15.55 17.35
N VAL A 50 -10.21 -15.76 18.57
CA VAL A 50 -8.86 -15.33 18.99
C VAL A 50 -7.80 -15.93 18.07
N ARG A 51 -7.83 -17.25 17.84
CA ARG A 51 -6.88 -17.94 16.95
C ARG A 51 -6.89 -17.36 15.53
N LEU A 52 -8.07 -17.14 14.95
CA LEU A 52 -8.20 -16.54 13.61
C LEU A 52 -7.67 -15.11 13.57
N THR A 53 -7.93 -14.33 14.63
CA THR A 53 -7.46 -12.95 14.76
C THR A 53 -5.93 -12.88 14.83
N VAL A 54 -5.29 -13.75 15.60
CA VAL A 54 -3.83 -13.83 15.69
C VAL A 54 -3.21 -14.13 14.31
N ILE A 55 -3.77 -15.11 13.58
CA ILE A 55 -3.32 -15.42 12.22
C ILE A 55 -3.48 -14.21 11.29
N PHE A 56 -4.60 -13.49 11.39
CA PHE A 56 -4.83 -12.29 10.60
C PHE A 56 -3.84 -11.17 10.94
N ILE A 57 -3.49 -10.98 12.21
CA ILE A 57 -2.47 -10.02 12.66
C ILE A 57 -1.12 -10.35 12.03
N TYR A 58 -0.71 -11.63 11.99
CA TYR A 58 0.54 -12.02 11.33
C TYR A 58 0.53 -11.70 9.84
N ILE A 59 -0.57 -11.99 9.14
CA ILE A 59 -0.71 -11.68 7.71
C ILE A 59 -0.66 -10.18 7.46
N LEU A 60 -1.37 -9.38 8.26
CA LEU A 60 -1.31 -7.92 8.19
C LEU A 60 0.11 -7.41 8.44
N GLY A 61 0.79 -7.94 9.45
CA GLY A 61 2.14 -7.53 9.78
C GLY A 61 3.12 -7.79 8.64
N VAL A 62 3.03 -8.97 8.00
CA VAL A 62 3.81 -9.27 6.78
C VAL A 62 3.48 -8.32 5.62
N ALA A 63 2.23 -7.86 5.51
CA ALA A 63 1.81 -6.92 4.47
C ALA A 63 2.24 -5.47 4.73
N GLN A 64 2.55 -5.08 5.97
CA GLN A 64 2.83 -3.69 6.34
C GLN A 64 3.93 -3.00 5.52
N PRO A 65 5.07 -3.62 5.16
CA PRO A 65 6.07 -3.00 4.29
C PRO A 65 5.49 -2.60 2.92
N LEU A 66 4.60 -3.43 2.36
CA LEU A 66 3.94 -3.15 1.08
C LEU A 66 2.90 -2.03 1.24
N MET A 67 2.18 -2.00 2.36
CA MET A 67 1.28 -0.90 2.71
C MET A 67 2.04 0.42 2.84
N ALA A 68 3.24 0.42 3.43
CA ALA A 68 4.08 1.62 3.54
C ALA A 68 4.41 2.21 2.17
N ILE A 69 4.73 1.35 1.19
CA ILE A 69 4.98 1.76 -0.20
C ILE A 69 3.73 2.38 -0.80
N GLU A 70 2.57 1.75 -0.62
CA GLU A 70 1.30 2.22 -1.16
C GLU A 70 0.90 3.59 -0.59
N PHE A 71 0.93 3.75 0.73
CA PHE A 71 0.59 5.02 1.36
C PHE A 71 1.58 6.13 1.02
N THR A 72 2.89 5.85 1.00
CA THR A 72 3.89 6.87 0.69
C THR A 72 3.92 7.24 -0.78
N LEU A 73 4.17 6.28 -1.69
CA LEU A 73 4.29 6.58 -3.11
C LEU A 73 2.94 6.97 -3.72
N GLY A 74 1.84 6.33 -3.30
CA GLY A 74 0.50 6.75 -3.70
C GLY A 74 0.16 8.15 -3.17
N GLY A 75 0.63 8.51 -1.98
CA GLY A 75 0.55 9.88 -1.46
C GLY A 75 1.37 10.87 -2.28
N CYS A 76 2.63 10.55 -2.59
CA CYS A 76 3.51 11.38 -3.42
C CYS A 76 2.93 11.63 -4.81
N LEU A 77 2.42 10.60 -5.48
CA LEU A 77 1.80 10.71 -6.80
C LEU A 77 0.55 11.58 -6.78
N ARG A 78 -0.33 11.39 -5.78
CA ARG A 78 -1.52 12.26 -5.60
C ARG A 78 -1.13 13.70 -5.34
N GLY A 79 -0.14 13.94 -4.47
CA GLY A 79 0.39 15.28 -4.18
C GLY A 79 1.08 15.95 -5.37
N ALA A 80 1.57 15.16 -6.33
CA ALA A 80 2.14 15.62 -7.59
C ALA A 80 1.08 15.85 -8.70
N GLY A 81 -0.20 15.59 -8.45
CA GLY A 81 -1.28 15.71 -9.44
C GLY A 81 -1.53 14.45 -10.28
N ASP A 82 -0.70 13.41 -10.17
CA ASP A 82 -0.94 12.10 -10.80
C ASP A 82 -1.90 11.28 -9.93
N THR A 83 -3.17 11.67 -9.90
CA THR A 83 -4.23 11.01 -9.09
C THR A 83 -4.82 9.78 -9.76
N ARG A 84 -4.85 9.75 -11.10
CA ARG A 84 -5.44 8.66 -11.88
C ARG A 84 -4.65 7.37 -11.77
N PHE A 85 -3.31 7.46 -11.72
CA PHE A 85 -2.49 6.24 -11.66
C PHE A 85 -2.63 5.49 -10.32
N PRO A 86 -2.52 6.13 -9.14
CA PRO A 86 -2.79 5.49 -7.86
C PRO A 86 -4.18 4.86 -7.78
N LEU A 87 -5.21 5.52 -8.33
CA LEU A 87 -6.55 4.96 -8.39
C LEU A 87 -6.59 3.65 -9.19
N LYS A 88 -5.96 3.61 -10.37
CA LYS A 88 -5.86 2.39 -11.19
C LYS A 88 -5.12 1.27 -10.45
N ALA A 89 -4.03 1.60 -9.76
CA ALA A 89 -3.29 0.63 -8.94
C ALA A 89 -4.19 0.07 -7.82
N THR A 90 -4.96 0.94 -7.15
CA THR A 90 -5.89 0.52 -6.10
C THR A 90 -6.98 -0.41 -6.62
N MET A 91 -7.57 -0.10 -7.77
CA MET A 91 -8.59 -0.96 -8.40
C MET A 91 -8.02 -2.30 -8.86
N ALA A 92 -6.85 -2.31 -9.51
CA ALA A 92 -6.20 -3.53 -9.95
C ALA A 92 -5.84 -4.45 -8.77
N GLY A 93 -5.32 -3.87 -7.69
CA GLY A 93 -5.01 -4.63 -6.48
C GLY A 93 -6.26 -5.09 -5.74
N LEU A 94 -7.21 -4.20 -5.45
CA LEU A 94 -8.36 -4.54 -4.60
C LEU A 94 -9.34 -5.46 -5.34
N ILE A 95 -9.77 -5.09 -6.54
CA ILE A 95 -10.77 -5.86 -7.28
C ILE A 95 -10.10 -7.00 -8.03
N GLY A 96 -9.01 -6.71 -8.76
CA GLY A 96 -8.32 -7.73 -9.55
C GLY A 96 -7.66 -8.79 -8.67
N ALA A 97 -6.75 -8.39 -7.78
CA ALA A 97 -6.01 -9.34 -6.95
C ALA A 97 -6.79 -9.76 -5.70
N ARG A 98 -7.26 -8.85 -4.83
CA ARG A 98 -7.87 -9.25 -3.55
C ARG A 98 -9.15 -10.06 -3.76
N VAL A 99 -10.12 -9.50 -4.46
CA VAL A 99 -11.41 -10.17 -4.70
C VAL A 99 -11.22 -11.38 -5.61
N GLY A 100 -10.40 -11.27 -6.67
CA GLY A 100 -10.10 -12.40 -7.55
C GLY A 100 -9.45 -13.58 -6.84
N LEU A 101 -8.41 -13.34 -6.04
CA LEU A 101 -7.74 -14.39 -5.25
C LEU A 101 -8.66 -14.95 -4.15
N ALA A 102 -9.40 -14.10 -3.44
CA ALA A 102 -10.34 -14.55 -2.42
C ALA A 102 -11.44 -15.45 -3.01
N ALA A 103 -12.00 -15.07 -4.16
CA ALA A 103 -12.98 -15.88 -4.88
C ALA A 103 -12.38 -17.21 -5.34
N LEU A 104 -11.16 -17.18 -5.91
CA LEU A 104 -10.45 -18.38 -6.33
C LEU A 104 -10.21 -19.35 -5.15
N PHE A 105 -9.69 -18.86 -4.03
CA PHE A 105 -9.42 -19.69 -2.85
C PHE A 105 -10.70 -20.25 -2.25
N THR A 106 -11.78 -19.45 -2.21
CA THR A 106 -13.10 -19.92 -1.77
C THR A 106 -13.62 -21.04 -2.68
N PHE A 107 -13.53 -20.87 -4.00
CA PHE A 107 -13.99 -21.86 -4.97
C PHE A 107 -13.20 -23.18 -4.88
N LEU A 108 -11.90 -23.09 -4.60
CA LEU A 108 -11.03 -24.26 -4.39
C LEU A 108 -11.20 -24.92 -3.02
N GLY A 109 -12.08 -24.40 -2.16
CA GLY A 109 -12.33 -24.95 -0.82
C GLY A 109 -11.16 -24.76 0.15
N PHE A 110 -10.31 -23.75 -0.07
CA PHE A 110 -9.20 -23.45 0.83
C PHE A 110 -9.69 -22.84 2.14
N THR A 111 -8.88 -22.96 3.19
CA THR A 111 -9.18 -22.40 4.51
C THR A 111 -9.21 -20.87 4.48
N VAL A 112 -9.87 -20.26 5.47
CA VAL A 112 -9.99 -18.80 5.62
C VAL A 112 -8.65 -18.07 5.66
N VAL A 113 -7.58 -18.75 6.07
CA VAL A 113 -6.21 -18.22 6.06
C VAL A 113 -5.77 -17.79 4.66
N TRP A 114 -6.17 -18.51 3.61
CA TRP A 114 -5.87 -18.15 2.23
C TRP A 114 -6.65 -16.92 1.77
N ILE A 115 -7.89 -16.78 2.25
CA ILE A 115 -8.70 -15.57 2.02
C ILE A 115 -8.01 -14.36 2.66
N TYR A 116 -7.45 -14.50 3.87
CA TYR A 116 -6.63 -13.46 4.48
C TYR A 116 -5.35 -13.20 3.67
N ALA A 117 -4.68 -14.23 3.17
CA ALA A 117 -3.47 -14.10 2.36
C ALA A 117 -3.69 -13.35 1.03
N ALA A 118 -4.92 -13.32 0.50
CA ALA A 118 -5.28 -12.50 -0.66
C ALA A 118 -4.98 -11.00 -0.45
N LEU A 119 -4.96 -10.53 0.82
CA LEU A 119 -4.54 -9.18 1.18
C LEU A 119 -3.09 -8.89 0.76
N ILE A 120 -2.19 -9.86 0.91
CA ILE A 120 -0.78 -9.73 0.53
C ILE A 120 -0.70 -9.58 -1.00
N GLY A 121 -1.41 -10.42 -1.75
CA GLY A 121 -1.43 -10.36 -3.22
C GLY A 121 -1.86 -8.99 -3.75
N ASP A 122 -2.90 -8.39 -3.16
CA ASP A 122 -3.31 -7.02 -3.46
C ASP A 122 -2.18 -6.00 -3.25
N TYR A 123 -1.59 -6.00 -2.06
CA TYR A 123 -0.54 -5.03 -1.76
C TYR A 123 0.73 -5.24 -2.59
N ILE A 124 1.03 -6.47 -3.02
CA ILE A 124 2.10 -6.74 -3.99
C ILE A 124 1.80 -6.02 -5.31
N VAL A 125 0.59 -6.19 -5.86
CA VAL A 125 0.19 -5.55 -7.14
C VAL A 125 0.28 -4.03 -7.03
N LYS A 126 -0.30 -3.44 -5.97
CA LYS A 126 -0.24 -2.00 -5.72
C LYS A 126 1.21 -1.50 -5.59
N ALA A 127 2.03 -2.16 -4.78
CA ALA A 127 3.42 -1.77 -4.57
C ALA A 127 4.22 -1.81 -5.88
N LEU A 128 4.09 -2.88 -6.68
CA LEU A 128 4.77 -3.01 -7.97
C LEU A 128 4.35 -1.91 -8.95
N MET A 129 3.05 -1.63 -9.07
CA MET A 129 2.53 -0.58 -9.95
C MET A 129 3.00 0.81 -9.51
N LEU A 130 2.94 1.12 -8.22
CA LEU A 130 3.33 2.43 -7.69
C LEU A 130 4.85 2.65 -7.77
N VAL A 131 5.64 1.63 -7.43
CA VAL A 131 7.11 1.67 -7.54
C VAL A 131 7.53 1.85 -9.00
N SER A 132 6.96 1.09 -9.93
CA SER A 132 7.28 1.22 -11.35
C SER A 132 6.91 2.60 -11.89
N ARG A 133 5.73 3.12 -11.52
CA ARG A 133 5.31 4.48 -11.90
C ARG A 133 6.25 5.54 -11.34
N PHE A 134 6.55 5.47 -10.05
CA PHE A 134 7.40 6.46 -9.38
C PHE A 134 8.83 6.44 -9.92
N LYS A 135 9.40 5.24 -10.17
CA LYS A 135 10.71 5.06 -10.81
C LYS A 135 10.75 5.58 -12.25
N SER A 136 9.66 5.40 -13.00
CA SER A 136 9.60 5.83 -14.41
C SER A 136 9.63 7.34 -14.61
N GLY A 137 9.43 8.14 -13.56
CA GLY A 137 9.40 9.61 -13.64
C GLY A 137 8.20 10.17 -14.44
N LYS A 138 7.37 9.33 -15.04
CA LYS A 138 6.22 9.76 -15.88
C LYS A 138 5.21 10.64 -15.15
N TRP A 139 5.20 10.59 -13.82
CA TRP A 139 4.40 11.47 -12.96
C TRP A 139 4.85 12.94 -13.00
N GLN A 140 6.13 13.20 -13.33
CA GLN A 140 6.68 14.55 -13.47
C GLN A 140 6.13 15.27 -14.71
N GLN A 141 5.87 14.52 -15.79
CA GLN A 141 5.25 15.04 -17.01
C GLN A 141 3.83 15.52 -16.75
N VAL A 142 3.05 14.73 -15.99
CA VAL A 142 1.68 15.09 -15.59
C VAL A 142 1.66 16.42 -14.83
N PHE A 143 2.64 16.64 -13.95
CA PHE A 143 2.76 17.91 -13.24
C PHE A 143 3.08 19.09 -14.18
N SER A 144 4.05 18.92 -15.09
CA SER A 144 4.42 19.98 -16.04
C SER A 144 3.28 20.37 -16.99
N ASP A 145 2.51 19.39 -17.48
CA ASP A 145 1.35 19.64 -18.34
C ASP A 145 0.24 20.37 -17.58
N SER A 146 0.09 20.08 -16.29
CA SER A 146 -0.84 20.78 -15.40
C SER A 146 -0.44 22.23 -15.23
N GLU A 147 0.83 22.50 -14.92
CA GLU A 147 1.38 23.85 -14.72
C GLU A 147 1.21 24.74 -15.97
N LYS A 148 1.58 24.23 -17.16
CA LYS A 148 1.38 24.94 -18.44
C LYS A 148 -0.07 25.30 -18.71
N LYS A 149 -1.00 24.41 -18.33
CA LYS A 149 -2.43 24.66 -18.50
C LYS A 149 -2.88 25.81 -17.62
N PHE A 150 -2.41 25.91 -16.37
CA PHE A 150 -2.74 27.01 -15.47
C PHE A 150 -2.17 28.35 -15.94
N ASP A 151 -0.94 28.38 -16.44
CA ASP A 151 -0.33 29.62 -16.94
C ASP A 151 -1.03 30.18 -18.19
N ASN A 152 -1.59 29.31 -19.05
CA ASN A 152 -2.38 29.74 -20.22
C ASN A 152 -3.73 30.40 -19.87
N TYR A 153 -4.19 30.33 -18.61
CA TYR A 153 -5.43 30.99 -18.15
C TYR A 153 -5.16 32.32 -17.43
N LYS A 154 -3.90 32.75 -17.31
CA LYS A 154 -3.51 34.07 -16.81
C LYS A 154 -3.22 35.01 -17.97
#